data_AF-A0A926U6G8-F1
#
_entry.id   AF-A0A926U6G8-F1
#
_cell.length_a   1.000
_cell.length_b   1.000
_cell.length_c   1.000
_cell.angle_alpha   90.00
_cell.angle_beta   90.00
_cell.angle_gamma   90.00
#
_symmetry.space_group_name_H-M   'P 1'
#
loop_
_entity.id
_entity.type
_entity.pdbx_description
1 polymer ?
#
loop_
_entity_poly.entity_id
_entity_poly.type
_entity_poly.pdbx_seq_one_letter_code
_entity_poly.pdbx_strand_id
1 'polypeptide(L)'
;MKGVAHEFCGARVELDRTACLLNLMQQAEIPSLRDLSRRAGVSRRSLDLLRQGQITRLRVEQVLSLSQVLKLSVQEFLQQFSPDALPQDEAATQTAGVKSEPVKPELAKSEPIKPEPIKPDPAKPDTELSIELASLRSEYERLQAQLQSQQQDLEQQFRTQTLQALESLLLQWPTAAYAATKNPQAPAKNLLPILRPLEQLLSDWGIEPIGEVGSETAFDPQLHQLEGAAQPGDSVRVRYVGYRQGDTLLYRARVSPV
;
A
#
# COMPACT_ATOMS: atom_id res chain seq x y z
N MET A 1 23.24 34.67 -30.50
CA MET A 1 24.18 33.56 -30.17
C MET A 1 23.77 33.03 -28.81
N LYS A 2 23.15 31.84 -28.78
CA LYS A 2 23.64 30.60 -28.12
C LYS A 2 23.76 30.76 -26.60
N GLY A 3 22.80 30.24 -25.83
CA GLY A 3 22.85 28.91 -25.20
C GLY A 3 22.91 29.12 -23.67
N VAL A 4 22.47 28.27 -22.74
CA VAL A 4 22.24 26.82 -22.72
C VAL A 4 21.24 26.53 -21.58
N ALA A 5 20.54 25.43 -21.78
CA ALA A 5 19.69 24.65 -20.88
C ALA A 5 19.94 24.75 -19.37
N HIS A 6 18.83 24.77 -18.62
CA HIS A 6 18.74 23.99 -17.39
C HIS A 6 17.63 22.97 -17.54
N GLU A 7 18.06 21.73 -17.80
CA GLU A 7 17.27 20.52 -17.73
C GLU A 7 16.85 20.29 -16.28
N PHE A 8 15.54 20.18 -16.06
CA PHE A 8 14.97 19.43 -14.96
C PHE A 8 13.95 18.47 -15.57
N CYS A 9 14.45 17.38 -16.16
CA CYS A 9 13.63 16.24 -16.57
C CYS A 9 13.61 15.25 -15.41
N GLY A 10 12.77 15.53 -14.41
CA GLY A 10 12.44 14.60 -13.33
C GLY A 10 11.39 13.61 -13.81
N ALA A 11 11.64 12.33 -13.53
CA ALA A 11 10.80 11.19 -13.83
C ALA A 11 9.29 11.43 -13.66
N ARG A 12 8.53 11.33 -14.76
CA ARG A 12 7.07 11.13 -14.79
C ARG A 12 6.73 10.22 -15.97
N VAL A 13 6.92 8.92 -15.77
CA VAL A 13 6.22 7.92 -16.58
C VAL A 13 4.93 7.59 -15.82
N GLU A 14 3.94 8.48 -15.90
CA GLU A 14 2.59 8.25 -15.40
C GLU A 14 1.63 8.43 -16.57
N LEU A 15 1.32 7.33 -17.25
CA LEU A 15 0.17 7.10 -18.15
C LEU A 15 -0.27 8.33 -18.97
N ASP A 16 0.49 8.68 -20.02
CA ASP A 16 0.09 9.76 -20.92
C ASP A 16 -1.15 9.34 -21.75
N ARG A 17 -2.34 9.79 -21.34
CA ARG A 17 -3.63 9.55 -22.01
C ARG A 17 -3.88 10.55 -23.16
N THR A 18 -2.87 11.34 -23.53
CA THR A 18 -2.97 12.32 -24.63
C THR A 18 -3.39 11.65 -25.94
N ALA A 19 -2.81 10.49 -26.30
CA ALA A 19 -3.15 9.79 -27.54
C ALA A 19 -4.62 9.37 -27.59
N CYS A 20 -5.15 8.86 -26.47
CA CYS A 20 -6.54 8.48 -26.35
C CYS A 20 -7.48 9.68 -26.48
N LEU A 21 -7.16 10.80 -25.81
CA LEU A 21 -7.96 12.01 -25.89
C LEU A 21 -8.00 12.55 -27.33
N LEU A 22 -6.87 12.55 -28.04
CA LEU A 22 -6.80 12.99 -29.43
C LEU A 22 -7.63 12.10 -30.36
N ASN A 23 -7.60 10.78 -30.18
CA ASN A 23 -8.42 9.85 -30.96
C ASN A 23 -9.92 10.12 -30.76
N LEU A 24 -10.36 10.30 -29.52
CA LEU A 24 -11.76 10.63 -29.21
C LEU A 24 -12.16 12.01 -29.73
N MET A 25 -11.26 12.99 -29.71
CA MET A 25 -11.51 14.30 -30.33
C MET A 25 -11.68 14.20 -31.84
N GLN A 26 -10.91 13.33 -32.50
CA GLN A 26 -11.06 13.08 -33.93
C GLN A 26 -12.41 12.44 -34.25
N GLN A 27 -12.85 11.47 -33.44
CA GLN A 27 -14.17 10.83 -33.57
C GLN A 27 -15.33 11.79 -33.29
N ALA A 28 -15.14 12.75 -32.38
CA ALA A 28 -16.12 13.77 -32.03
C ALA A 28 -16.07 15.02 -32.93
N GLU A 29 -15.24 15.03 -33.98
CA GLU A 29 -15.02 16.17 -34.90
C GLU A 29 -14.62 17.47 -34.17
N ILE A 30 -13.77 17.36 -33.15
CA ILE A 30 -13.25 18.49 -32.37
C ILE A 30 -11.81 18.79 -32.82
N PRO A 31 -11.57 19.92 -33.50
CA PRO A 31 -10.29 20.16 -34.17
C PRO A 31 -9.16 20.57 -33.21
N SER A 32 -9.49 21.04 -31.99
CA SER A 32 -8.47 21.49 -31.03
C SER A 32 -8.86 21.31 -29.57
N LEU A 33 -7.85 21.20 -28.69
CA LEU A 33 -8.06 21.12 -27.23
C LEU A 33 -8.70 22.39 -26.67
N ARG A 34 -8.47 23.53 -27.31
CA ARG A 34 -9.12 24.79 -26.95
C ARG A 34 -10.62 24.71 -27.22
N ASP A 35 -11.02 24.13 -28.35
CA ASP A 35 -12.42 23.94 -28.68
C ASP A 35 -13.10 22.93 -27.75
N LEU A 36 -12.40 21.86 -27.38
CA LEU A 36 -12.88 20.92 -26.35
C LEU A 36 -13.14 21.64 -25.01
N SER A 37 -12.18 22.43 -24.53
CA SER A 37 -12.33 23.18 -23.26
C SER A 37 -13.50 24.16 -23.30
N ARG A 38 -13.71 24.83 -24.43
CA ARG A 38 -14.78 25.81 -24.62
C ARG A 38 -16.15 25.15 -24.71
N ARG A 39 -16.27 24.03 -25.43
CA ARG A 39 -17.52 23.26 -25.59
C ARG A 39 -17.92 22.54 -24.31
N ALA A 40 -16.96 21.98 -23.57
CA ALA A 40 -17.22 21.28 -22.31
C ALA A 40 -17.28 22.20 -21.08
N GLY A 41 -17.01 23.50 -21.23
CA GLY A 41 -17.02 24.44 -20.11
C GLY A 41 -15.96 24.15 -19.04
N VAL A 42 -14.89 23.45 -19.39
CA VAL A 42 -13.84 23.04 -18.45
C VAL A 42 -12.56 23.86 -18.62
N SER A 43 -11.81 24.02 -17.53
CA SER A 43 -10.51 24.70 -17.56
C SER A 43 -9.47 23.87 -18.31
N ARG A 44 -8.44 24.52 -18.87
CA ARG A 44 -7.30 23.80 -19.50
C ARG A 44 -6.60 22.86 -18.52
N ARG A 45 -6.54 23.25 -17.24
CA ARG A 45 -5.98 22.40 -16.17
C ARG A 45 -6.74 21.08 -16.02
N SER A 46 -8.05 21.07 -16.27
CA SER A 46 -8.87 19.85 -16.26
C SER A 46 -8.48 18.91 -17.41
N LEU A 47 -8.18 19.46 -18.59
CA LEU A 47 -7.66 18.67 -19.72
C LEU A 47 -6.24 18.16 -19.45
N ASP A 48 -5.38 18.96 -18.82
CA ASP A 48 -4.03 18.51 -18.44
C ASP A 48 -4.07 17.40 -17.39
N LEU A 49 -5.00 17.46 -16.43
CA LEU A 49 -5.25 16.38 -15.46
C LEU A 49 -5.75 15.11 -16.15
N LEU A 50 -6.64 15.24 -17.13
CA LEU A 50 -7.12 14.11 -17.93
C LEU A 50 -5.99 13.47 -18.74
N ARG A 51 -5.14 14.29 -19.37
CA ARG A 51 -3.96 13.83 -20.13
C ARG A 51 -2.94 13.12 -19.25
N GLN A 52 -2.78 13.58 -18.01
CA GLN A 52 -1.90 12.97 -17.00
C GLN A 52 -2.54 11.74 -16.32
N GLY A 53 -3.68 11.24 -16.80
CA GLY A 53 -4.35 10.05 -16.24
C GLY A 53 -4.98 10.26 -14.85
N GLN A 54 -5.12 11.51 -14.40
CA GLN A 54 -5.63 11.87 -13.07
C GLN A 54 -7.12 12.20 -13.09
N ILE A 55 -7.94 11.32 -13.70
CA ILE A 55 -9.39 11.53 -13.77
C ILE A 55 -10.05 11.61 -12.38
N THR A 56 -9.47 10.96 -11.36
CA THR A 56 -9.93 10.99 -9.96
C THR A 56 -9.88 12.37 -9.32
N ARG A 57 -9.11 13.31 -9.89
CA ARG A 57 -9.02 14.71 -9.42
C ARG A 57 -10.05 15.63 -10.06
N LEU A 58 -10.77 15.16 -11.09
CA LEU A 58 -11.80 15.96 -11.74
C LEU A 58 -13.11 15.91 -10.94
N ARG A 59 -13.84 17.03 -10.95
CA ARG A 59 -15.18 17.05 -10.35
C ARG A 59 -16.14 16.25 -11.24
N VAL A 60 -17.15 15.63 -10.64
CA VAL A 60 -18.18 14.83 -11.35
C VAL A 60 -18.85 15.65 -12.47
N GLU A 61 -19.12 16.93 -12.23
CA GLU A 61 -19.65 17.86 -13.23
C GLU A 61 -18.73 17.99 -14.46
N GLN A 62 -17.42 18.05 -14.25
CA GLN A 62 -16.43 18.18 -15.34
C GLN A 62 -16.33 16.88 -16.14
N VAL A 63 -16.39 15.73 -15.46
CA VAL A 63 -16.43 14.41 -16.09
C VAL A 63 -17.69 14.28 -16.95
N LEU A 64 -18.84 14.71 -16.42
CA LEU A 64 -20.11 14.68 -17.14
C LEU A 64 -20.07 15.59 -18.39
N SER A 65 -19.62 16.83 -18.25
CA SER A 65 -19.52 17.76 -19.39
C SER A 65 -18.54 17.29 -20.46
N LEU A 66 -17.42 16.67 -20.08
CA LEU A 66 -16.47 16.09 -21.02
C LEU A 66 -17.06 14.86 -21.73
N SER A 67 -17.73 13.97 -21.01
CA SER A 67 -18.38 12.78 -21.59
C SER A 67 -19.45 13.15 -22.61
N GLN A 68 -20.27 14.17 -22.33
CA GLN A 68 -21.32 14.64 -23.24
C GLN A 68 -20.75 15.22 -24.54
N VAL A 69 -19.70 16.04 -24.45
CA VAL A 69 -19.07 16.65 -25.63
C VAL A 69 -18.34 15.62 -26.49
N LEU A 70 -17.75 14.61 -25.87
CA LEU A 70 -17.10 13.50 -26.55
C LEU A 70 -18.08 12.40 -26.99
N LYS A 71 -19.39 12.58 -26.75
CA LYS A 71 -20.46 11.63 -27.10
C LYS A 71 -20.24 10.22 -26.53
N LEU A 72 -19.69 10.13 -25.32
CA LEU A 72 -19.47 8.88 -24.59
C LEU A 72 -20.41 8.78 -23.40
N SER A 73 -20.80 7.57 -23.02
CA SER A 73 -21.42 7.36 -21.72
C SER A 73 -20.39 7.64 -20.61
N VAL A 74 -20.88 8.00 -19.41
CA VAL A 74 -20.01 8.28 -18.26
C VAL A 74 -19.18 7.04 -17.91
N GLN A 75 -19.74 5.85 -18.07
CA GLN A 75 -19.06 4.57 -17.80
C GLN A 75 -17.92 4.32 -18.78
N GLU A 76 -18.18 4.43 -20.09
CA GLU A 76 -17.14 4.27 -21.13
C GLU A 76 -16.03 5.31 -20.95
N PHE A 77 -16.41 6.55 -20.66
CA PHE A 77 -15.45 7.63 -20.41
C PHE A 77 -14.56 7.32 -19.20
N LEU A 78 -15.15 6.83 -18.10
CA LEU A 78 -14.38 6.46 -16.91
C LEU A 78 -13.50 5.24 -17.17
N GLN A 79 -13.95 4.22 -17.91
CA GLN A 79 -13.12 3.06 -18.27
C GLN A 79 -11.91 3.45 -19.11
N GLN A 80 -12.09 4.37 -20.05
CA GLN A 80 -11.04 4.78 -20.98
C GLN A 80 -9.94 5.63 -20.32
N PHE A 81 -10.30 6.43 -19.31
CA PHE A 81 -9.41 7.39 -18.66
C PHE A 81 -9.05 7.04 -17.21
N SER A 82 -9.66 6.02 -16.61
CA SER A 82 -9.26 5.49 -15.30
C SER A 82 -7.99 4.64 -15.43
N PRO A 83 -7.03 4.76 -14.50
CA PRO A 83 -5.90 3.85 -14.42
C PRO A 83 -6.30 2.44 -13.93
N ASP A 84 -7.46 2.32 -13.27
CA ASP A 84 -7.91 1.13 -12.55
C ASP A 84 -9.10 0.47 -13.26
N ALA A 85 -8.96 0.24 -14.56
CA ALA A 85 -9.94 -0.50 -15.35
C ALA A 85 -9.89 -1.98 -14.94
N LEU A 86 -10.60 -2.33 -13.85
CA LEU A 86 -11.02 -3.70 -13.63
C LEU A 86 -11.78 -4.16 -14.89
N PRO A 87 -11.45 -5.33 -15.45
CA PRO A 87 -12.19 -5.91 -16.57
C PRO A 87 -13.67 -5.97 -16.18
N GLN A 88 -14.51 -5.24 -16.92
CA GLN A 88 -15.94 -5.46 -16.83
C GLN A 88 -16.25 -6.74 -17.59
N ASP A 89 -16.59 -7.73 -16.79
CA ASP A 89 -17.20 -8.99 -17.16
C ASP A 89 -18.51 -8.68 -17.91
N GLU A 90 -18.43 -8.57 -19.23
CA GLU A 90 -19.60 -8.70 -20.11
C GLU A 90 -19.96 -10.20 -20.22
N ALA A 91 -20.50 -10.74 -19.13
CA ALA A 91 -21.22 -12.00 -19.16
C ALA A 91 -22.26 -12.08 -18.03
N ALA A 92 -23.18 -11.10 -17.95
CA ALA A 92 -24.50 -11.34 -17.37
C ALA A 92 -25.49 -10.25 -17.77
N THR A 93 -26.11 -10.44 -18.94
CA THR A 93 -27.51 -10.04 -19.08
C THR A 93 -28.30 -10.71 -17.95
N GLN A 94 -28.95 -9.90 -17.13
CA GLN A 94 -30.07 -10.22 -16.23
C GLN A 94 -30.30 -11.71 -15.94
N THR A 95 -30.10 -12.14 -14.70
CA THR A 95 -31.20 -12.64 -13.88
C THR A 95 -30.77 -12.80 -12.43
N ALA A 96 -31.76 -12.58 -11.57
CA ALA A 96 -31.66 -12.48 -10.12
C ALA A 96 -31.07 -13.73 -9.45
N GLY A 97 -30.35 -13.47 -8.37
CA GLY A 97 -30.00 -14.47 -7.37
C GLY A 97 -28.80 -15.31 -7.76
N VAL A 98 -27.76 -15.27 -6.95
CA VAL A 98 -27.60 -16.19 -5.82
C VAL A 98 -26.24 -15.89 -5.20
N LYS A 99 -26.31 -15.65 -3.88
CA LYS A 99 -25.30 -15.79 -2.84
C LYS A 99 -23.93 -16.30 -3.32
N SER A 100 -22.91 -15.48 -3.09
CA SER A 100 -21.53 -15.92 -3.02
C SER A 100 -20.94 -15.59 -1.66
N GLU A 101 -20.61 -16.65 -0.94
CA GLU A 101 -19.42 -16.73 -0.11
C GLU A 101 -19.02 -18.22 -0.06
N PRO A 102 -17.75 -18.57 0.21
CA PRO A 102 -16.62 -18.43 -0.70
C PRO A 102 -15.84 -19.75 -0.79
N VAL A 103 -15.12 -20.06 -1.89
CA VAL A 103 -13.98 -21.00 -1.78
C VAL A 103 -12.84 -20.65 -2.75
N LYS A 104 -11.65 -20.60 -2.12
CA LYS A 104 -10.26 -20.50 -2.59
C LYS A 104 -9.91 -21.06 -3.98
N PRO A 105 -8.83 -20.52 -4.60
CA PRO A 105 -8.32 -21.02 -5.86
C PRO A 105 -7.53 -22.31 -5.64
N GLU A 106 -8.02 -23.41 -6.20
CA GLU A 106 -7.28 -24.66 -6.33
C GLU A 106 -6.70 -24.75 -7.75
N LEU A 107 -5.42 -25.12 -7.82
CA LEU A 107 -4.64 -25.29 -9.05
C LEU A 107 -5.37 -26.20 -10.05
N ALA A 108 -5.96 -25.61 -11.08
CA ALA A 108 -6.34 -26.31 -12.30
C ALA A 108 -5.35 -25.95 -13.41
N LYS A 109 -4.58 -26.97 -13.82
CA LYS A 109 -3.77 -26.99 -15.03
C LYS A 109 -4.68 -26.67 -16.22
N SER A 110 -4.38 -25.63 -16.98
CA SER A 110 -4.96 -25.45 -18.31
C SER A 110 -3.88 -25.62 -19.37
N GLU A 111 -4.14 -26.61 -20.22
CA GLU A 111 -3.34 -27.13 -21.32
C GLU A 111 -2.93 -26.06 -22.35
N PRO A 112 -1.87 -26.31 -23.13
CA PRO A 112 -1.35 -25.35 -24.10
C PRO A 112 -2.33 -25.19 -25.27
N ILE A 113 -2.77 -23.95 -25.50
CA ILE A 113 -3.49 -23.57 -26.71
C ILE A 113 -2.56 -23.82 -27.90
N LYS A 114 -2.89 -24.84 -28.69
CA LYS A 114 -2.19 -25.20 -29.94
C LYS A 114 -2.56 -24.16 -31.01
N PRO A 115 -1.62 -23.36 -31.54
CA PRO A 115 -1.96 -22.42 -32.59
C PRO A 115 -2.14 -23.17 -33.92
N GLU A 116 -3.33 -23.04 -34.52
CA GLU A 116 -3.54 -23.38 -35.93
C GLU A 116 -2.75 -22.42 -36.84
N PRO A 117 -2.21 -22.91 -37.98
CA PRO A 117 -1.23 -22.19 -38.76
C PRO A 117 -1.89 -21.16 -39.68
N ILE A 118 -1.75 -19.89 -39.33
CA ILE A 118 -1.97 -18.78 -40.27
C ILE A 118 -0.71 -18.70 -41.14
N LYS A 119 -0.90 -18.82 -42.47
CA LYS A 119 0.18 -18.89 -43.46
C LYS A 119 1.08 -17.64 -43.43
N PRO A 120 2.41 -17.78 -43.58
CA PRO A 120 3.34 -16.66 -43.58
C PRO A 120 3.46 -16.06 -44.99
N ASP A 121 3.57 -14.74 -45.08
CA ASP A 121 4.16 -14.06 -46.24
C ASP A 121 5.27 -13.10 -45.75
N PRO A 122 6.40 -12.96 -46.45
CA PRO A 122 7.68 -12.57 -45.86
C PRO A 122 7.95 -11.07 -45.92
N ALA A 123 8.40 -10.48 -44.81
CA ALA A 123 9.56 -9.56 -44.71
C ALA A 123 9.40 -8.47 -43.62
N LYS A 124 9.87 -8.80 -42.40
CA LYS A 124 10.66 -7.95 -41.46
C LYS A 124 10.06 -6.97 -40.41
N PRO A 125 8.75 -6.68 -40.24
CA PRO A 125 8.31 -5.84 -39.11
C PRO A 125 7.98 -6.62 -37.81
N ASP A 126 7.64 -7.92 -37.90
CA ASP A 126 7.06 -8.63 -36.76
C ASP A 126 8.10 -9.03 -35.69
N THR A 127 9.34 -9.26 -36.10
CA THR A 127 10.42 -9.70 -35.18
C THR A 127 10.89 -8.55 -34.29
N GLU A 128 11.07 -7.34 -34.83
CA GLU A 128 11.49 -6.17 -34.04
C GLU A 128 10.42 -5.76 -33.02
N LEU A 129 9.15 -5.72 -33.43
CA LEU A 129 8.02 -5.46 -32.53
C LEU A 129 7.90 -6.53 -31.42
N SER A 130 8.12 -7.80 -31.75
CA SER A 130 8.08 -8.89 -30.75
C SER A 130 9.22 -8.79 -29.73
N ILE A 131 10.41 -8.31 -30.15
CA ILE A 131 11.56 -8.08 -29.28
C ILE A 131 11.31 -6.88 -28.37
N GLU A 132 10.77 -5.76 -28.91
CA GLU A 132 10.42 -4.57 -28.12
C GLU A 132 9.32 -4.86 -27.09
N LEU A 133 8.30 -5.65 -27.46
CA LEU A 133 7.27 -6.08 -26.51
C LEU A 133 7.85 -6.98 -25.41
N ALA A 134 8.79 -7.86 -25.74
CA ALA A 134 9.46 -8.70 -24.76
C ALA A 134 10.35 -7.88 -23.80
N SER A 135 11.10 -6.91 -24.32
CA SER A 135 11.93 -6.02 -23.49
C SER A 135 11.06 -5.16 -22.58
N LEU A 136 9.99 -4.56 -23.11
CA LEU A 136 9.09 -3.72 -22.32
C LEU A 136 8.37 -4.51 -21.21
N ARG A 137 7.98 -5.77 -21.48
CA ARG A 137 7.44 -6.67 -20.45
C ARG A 137 8.46 -6.95 -19.35
N SER A 138 9.71 -7.24 -19.71
CA SER A 138 10.76 -7.48 -18.72
C SER A 138 11.06 -6.25 -17.85
N GLU A 139 11.00 -5.05 -18.44
CA GLU A 139 11.15 -3.79 -17.71
C GLU A 139 9.97 -3.53 -16.77
N TYR A 140 8.75 -3.82 -17.21
CA TYR A 140 7.56 -3.72 -16.37
C TYR A 140 7.64 -4.68 -15.18
N GLU A 141 7.98 -5.95 -15.40
CA GLU A 141 8.12 -6.94 -14.34
C GLU A 141 9.19 -6.52 -13.32
N ARG A 142 10.34 -6.03 -13.82
CA ARG A 142 11.41 -5.49 -12.98
C ARG A 142 10.92 -4.30 -12.15
N LEU A 143 10.18 -3.37 -12.76
CA LEU A 143 9.66 -2.20 -12.06
C LEU A 143 8.62 -2.59 -11.01
N GLN A 144 7.76 -3.56 -11.31
CA GLN A 144 6.77 -4.08 -10.38
C GLN A 144 7.45 -4.75 -9.17
N ALA A 145 8.47 -5.57 -9.40
CA ALA A 145 9.27 -6.17 -8.34
C ALA A 145 9.98 -5.09 -7.49
N GLN A 146 10.51 -4.04 -8.13
CA GLN A 146 11.15 -2.93 -7.44
C GLN A 146 10.14 -2.15 -6.56
N LEU A 147 8.93 -1.89 -7.04
CA LEU A 147 7.88 -1.23 -6.26
C LEU A 147 7.47 -2.09 -5.05
N GLN A 148 7.33 -3.40 -5.22
CA GLN A 148 7.02 -4.31 -4.12
C GLN A 148 8.11 -4.30 -3.05
N SER A 149 9.38 -4.38 -3.45
CA SER A 149 10.51 -4.27 -2.53
C SER A 149 10.51 -2.93 -1.78
N GLN A 150 10.32 -1.81 -2.49
CA GLN A 150 10.29 -0.49 -1.86
C GLN A 150 9.15 -0.36 -0.85
N GLN A 151 7.97 -0.93 -1.15
CA GLN A 151 6.85 -0.93 -0.20
C GLN A 151 7.19 -1.71 1.07
N GLN A 152 7.80 -2.90 0.92
CA GLN A 152 8.23 -3.71 2.06
C GLN A 152 9.29 -2.99 2.90
N ASP A 153 10.28 -2.36 2.25
CA ASP A 153 11.33 -1.62 2.94
C ASP A 153 10.77 -0.42 3.72
N LEU A 154 9.87 0.34 3.10
CA LEU A 154 9.20 1.48 3.75
C LEU A 154 8.36 1.04 4.94
N GLU A 155 7.64 -0.08 4.82
CA GLU A 155 6.85 -0.62 5.91
C GLU A 155 7.73 -1.05 7.09
N GLN A 156 8.86 -1.73 6.81
CA GLN A 156 9.82 -2.10 7.84
C GLN A 156 10.43 -0.86 8.53
N GLN A 157 10.86 0.13 7.75
CA GLN A 157 11.40 1.38 8.28
C GLN A 157 10.38 2.10 9.17
N PHE A 158 9.13 2.18 8.72
CA PHE A 158 8.05 2.78 9.50
C PHE A 158 7.83 2.05 10.83
N ARG A 159 7.77 0.71 10.81
CA ARG A 159 7.64 -0.09 12.04
C ARG A 159 8.78 0.17 13.00
N THR A 160 10.02 0.12 12.54
CA THR A 160 11.21 0.37 13.37
C THR A 160 11.23 1.79 13.95
N GLN A 161 10.99 2.81 13.13
CA GLN A 161 10.95 4.21 13.59
C GLN A 161 9.83 4.44 14.60
N THR A 162 8.66 3.84 14.38
CA THR A 162 7.53 3.94 15.30
C THR A 162 7.85 3.29 16.63
N LEU A 163 8.47 2.10 16.64
CA LEU A 163 8.90 1.45 17.88
C LEU A 163 9.92 2.28 18.66
N GLN A 164 10.90 2.89 17.96
CA GLN A 164 11.86 3.78 18.59
C GLN A 164 11.19 5.03 19.19
N ALA A 165 10.25 5.64 18.48
CA ALA A 165 9.50 6.78 18.99
C ALA A 165 8.62 6.42 20.20
N LEU A 166 8.08 5.20 20.22
CA LEU A 166 7.25 4.67 21.29
C LEU A 166 8.04 4.04 22.42
N GLU A 167 9.36 3.87 22.32
CA GLU A 167 10.21 3.16 23.30
C GLU A 167 9.93 3.60 24.73
N SER A 168 9.97 4.91 24.99
CA SER A 168 9.72 5.46 26.31
C SER A 168 8.32 5.10 26.84
N LEU A 169 7.30 5.16 25.97
CA LEU A 169 5.94 4.78 26.33
C LEU A 169 5.86 3.29 26.63
N LEU A 170 6.42 2.43 25.78
CA LEU A 170 6.41 0.97 25.95
C LEU A 170 7.10 0.55 27.25
N LEU A 171 8.22 1.18 27.60
CA LEU A 171 8.94 0.85 28.84
C LEU A 171 8.22 1.33 30.11
N GLN A 172 7.52 2.47 30.05
CA GLN A 172 6.89 3.08 31.23
C GLN A 172 5.42 2.69 31.42
N TRP A 173 4.71 2.42 30.33
CA TRP A 173 3.28 2.14 30.32
C TRP A 173 2.91 0.94 31.20
N PRO A 174 3.59 -0.23 31.13
CA PRO A 174 3.24 -1.39 31.96
C PRO A 174 3.33 -1.07 33.46
N THR A 175 4.32 -0.30 33.88
CA THR A 175 4.49 0.11 35.29
C THR A 175 3.40 1.09 35.71
N ALA A 176 3.04 2.05 34.84
CA ALA A 176 1.93 2.97 35.07
C ALA A 176 0.58 2.23 35.14
N ALA A 177 0.36 1.27 34.25
CA ALA A 177 -0.83 0.43 34.23
C ALA A 177 -0.94 -0.42 35.50
N TYR A 178 0.17 -1.05 35.92
CA TYR A 178 0.25 -1.78 37.18
C TYR A 178 -0.06 -0.88 38.39
N ALA A 179 0.52 0.31 38.46
CA ALA A 179 0.23 1.27 39.53
C ALA A 179 -1.24 1.72 39.55
N ALA A 180 -1.85 1.93 38.38
CA ALA A 180 -3.26 2.30 38.25
C ALA A 180 -4.19 1.16 38.69
N THR A 181 -3.86 -0.10 38.41
CA THR A 181 -4.65 -1.25 38.90
C THR A 181 -4.56 -1.44 40.42
N LYS A 182 -3.41 -1.13 41.02
CA LYS A 182 -3.19 -1.15 42.47
C LYS A 182 -3.93 -0.05 43.23
N ASN A 183 -4.34 1.03 42.57
CA ASN A 183 -5.12 2.11 43.18
C ASN A 183 -6.54 2.17 42.57
N PRO A 184 -7.53 1.50 43.17
CA PRO A 184 -8.89 1.43 42.64
C PRO A 184 -9.61 2.79 42.51
N GLN A 185 -9.16 3.81 43.24
CA GLN A 185 -9.73 5.15 43.24
C GLN A 185 -9.09 6.06 42.17
N ALA A 186 -8.03 5.60 41.49
CA ALA A 186 -7.35 6.40 40.48
C ALA A 186 -8.16 6.45 39.17
N PRO A 187 -8.44 7.64 38.62
CA PRO A 187 -9.13 7.77 37.33
C PRO A 187 -8.31 7.17 36.16
N ALA A 188 -7.00 7.01 36.34
CA ALA A 188 -6.09 6.42 35.36
C ALA A 188 -6.46 5.00 34.91
N LYS A 189 -7.19 4.23 35.74
CA LYS A 189 -7.66 2.89 35.37
C LYS A 189 -8.55 2.91 34.11
N ASN A 190 -9.25 4.01 33.86
CA ASN A 190 -10.12 4.18 32.70
C ASN A 190 -9.33 4.38 31.39
N LEU A 191 -8.03 4.68 31.47
CA LEU A 191 -7.16 4.83 30.29
C LEU A 191 -6.64 3.49 29.78
N LEU A 192 -6.64 2.45 30.60
CA LEU A 192 -6.20 1.10 30.21
C LEU A 192 -6.92 0.56 28.96
N PRO A 193 -8.27 0.55 28.86
CA PRO A 193 -8.94 0.03 27.67
C PRO A 193 -8.64 0.83 26.40
N ILE A 194 -8.31 2.13 26.51
CA ILE A 194 -8.02 3.00 25.37
C ILE A 194 -6.72 2.58 24.68
N LEU A 195 -5.79 1.97 25.42
CA LEU A 195 -4.48 1.58 24.92
C LEU A 195 -4.39 0.11 24.47
N ARG A 196 -5.48 -0.66 24.59
CA ARG A 196 -5.55 -2.03 24.04
C ARG A 196 -5.23 -2.13 22.55
N PRO A 197 -5.67 -1.20 21.66
CA PRO A 197 -5.31 -1.27 20.25
C PRO A 197 -3.81 -1.15 20.02
N LEU A 198 -3.09 -0.43 20.88
CA LEU A 198 -1.64 -0.35 20.82
C LEU A 198 -0.98 -1.68 21.20
N GLU A 199 -1.47 -2.33 22.25
CA GLU A 199 -1.00 -3.66 22.67
C GLU A 199 -1.27 -4.71 21.58
N GLN A 200 -2.43 -4.65 20.92
CA GLN A 200 -2.76 -5.52 19.80
C GLN A 200 -1.82 -5.28 18.61
N LEU A 201 -1.53 -4.02 18.27
CA LEU A 201 -0.60 -3.67 17.20
C LEU A 201 0.79 -4.27 17.42
N LEU A 202 1.29 -4.21 18.65
CA LEU A 202 2.57 -4.82 19.01
C LEU A 202 2.52 -6.34 18.86
N SER A 203 1.44 -6.96 19.29
CA SER A 203 1.22 -8.41 19.12
C SER A 203 1.16 -8.80 17.64
N ASP A 204 0.50 -8.01 16.80
CA ASP A 204 0.40 -8.24 15.35
C ASP A 204 1.78 -8.11 14.67
N TRP A 205 2.66 -7.28 15.23
CA TRP A 205 4.07 -7.18 14.83
C TRP A 205 4.96 -8.28 15.44
N GLY A 206 4.39 -9.21 16.21
CA GLY A 206 5.09 -10.31 16.87
C GLY A 206 5.93 -9.88 18.07
N ILE A 207 5.62 -8.73 18.67
CA ILE A 207 6.33 -8.17 19.82
C ILE A 207 5.63 -8.62 21.09
N GLU A 208 6.37 -9.32 21.95
CA GLU A 208 5.87 -9.91 23.18
C GLU A 208 6.59 -9.32 24.40
N PRO A 209 5.86 -9.09 25.51
CA PRO A 209 6.45 -8.68 26.76
C PRO A 209 7.26 -9.81 27.42
N ILE A 210 8.34 -9.44 28.10
CA ILE A 210 9.17 -10.35 28.90
C ILE A 210 8.71 -10.24 30.35
N GLY A 211 7.74 -11.09 30.71
CA GLY A 211 7.13 -11.13 32.05
C GLY A 211 6.11 -10.01 32.31
N GLU A 212 5.56 -10.00 33.53
CA GLU A 212 4.55 -9.02 33.96
C GLU A 212 5.10 -8.15 35.08
N VAL A 213 4.74 -6.86 35.11
CA VAL A 213 5.19 -5.98 36.21
C VAL A 213 4.71 -6.51 37.55
N GLY A 214 5.64 -6.65 38.50
CA GLY A 214 5.36 -7.12 39.85
C GLY A 214 5.33 -8.63 40.00
N SER A 215 5.42 -9.42 38.92
CA SER A 215 5.57 -10.87 39.00
C SER A 215 6.99 -11.24 39.41
N GLU A 216 7.12 -12.40 40.06
CA GLU A 216 8.40 -13.00 40.40
C GLU A 216 8.76 -14.06 39.36
N THR A 217 9.98 -14.01 38.86
CA THR A 217 10.50 -14.93 37.84
C THR A 217 11.94 -15.31 38.17
N ALA A 218 12.41 -16.45 37.64
CA ALA A 218 13.81 -16.81 37.73
C ALA A 218 14.67 -15.81 36.92
N PHE A 219 15.80 -15.39 37.48
CA PHE A 219 16.70 -14.45 36.82
C PHE A 219 17.43 -15.11 35.65
N ASP A 220 17.12 -14.66 34.43
CA ASP A 220 17.86 -14.99 33.22
C ASP A 220 18.67 -13.77 32.73
N PRO A 221 20.02 -13.81 32.74
CA PRO A 221 20.86 -12.70 32.27
C PRO A 221 20.68 -12.32 30.80
N GLN A 222 20.13 -13.21 29.96
CA GLN A 222 19.88 -12.92 28.55
C GLN A 222 18.67 -12.00 28.39
N LEU A 223 17.61 -12.27 29.16
CA LEU A 223 16.32 -11.59 29.09
C LEU A 223 16.18 -10.45 30.10
N HIS A 224 16.93 -10.49 31.20
CA HIS A 224 16.79 -9.58 32.32
C HIS A 224 18.03 -8.71 32.55
N GLN A 225 17.77 -7.48 33.00
CA GLN A 225 18.75 -6.56 33.55
C GLN A 225 18.51 -6.44 35.05
N LEU A 226 19.48 -6.90 35.84
CA LEU A 226 19.38 -6.89 37.29
C LEU A 226 19.72 -5.50 37.84
N GLU A 227 18.84 -4.96 38.68
CA GLU A 227 19.09 -3.81 39.53
C GLU A 227 19.38 -4.30 40.97
N GLY A 228 20.65 -4.66 41.23
CA GLY A 228 21.10 -5.19 42.53
C GLY A 228 22.07 -6.36 42.39
N ALA A 229 22.05 -7.27 43.38
CA ALA A 229 22.85 -8.50 43.39
C ALA A 229 21.94 -9.73 43.52
N ALA A 230 22.05 -10.64 42.56
CA ALA A 230 21.32 -11.90 42.45
C ALA A 230 22.09 -12.79 41.45
N GLN A 231 21.97 -14.10 41.60
CA GLN A 231 22.59 -15.10 40.72
C GLN A 231 21.61 -15.60 39.67
N PRO A 232 22.08 -16.08 38.50
CA PRO A 232 21.23 -16.71 37.51
C PRO A 232 20.37 -17.83 38.14
N GLY A 233 19.06 -17.77 37.92
CA GLY A 233 18.09 -18.68 38.53
C GLY A 233 17.43 -18.17 39.82
N ASP A 234 17.96 -17.14 40.47
CA ASP A 234 17.34 -16.57 41.68
C ASP A 234 16.00 -15.91 41.36
N SER A 235 15.06 -15.96 42.32
CA SER A 235 13.78 -15.26 42.20
C SER A 235 13.98 -13.75 42.22
N VAL A 236 13.55 -13.10 41.14
CA VAL A 236 13.60 -11.66 40.98
C VAL A 236 12.22 -11.13 40.59
N ARG A 237 11.89 -9.92 41.05
CA ARG A 237 10.64 -9.23 40.73
C ARG A 237 10.83 -8.31 39.53
N VAL A 238 9.94 -8.39 38.55
CA VAL A 238 9.92 -7.49 37.39
C VAL A 238 9.47 -6.09 37.82
N ARG A 239 10.32 -5.10 37.58
CA ARG A 239 10.04 -3.67 37.83
C ARG A 239 9.59 -2.95 36.56
N TYR A 240 10.26 -3.26 35.45
CA TYR A 240 9.94 -2.75 34.12
C TYR A 240 9.96 -3.91 33.12
N VAL A 241 8.95 -3.95 32.26
CA VAL A 241 8.79 -5.01 31.26
C VAL A 241 9.80 -4.80 30.13
N GLY A 242 10.42 -5.90 29.70
CA GLY A 242 11.21 -5.94 28.47
C GLY A 242 10.36 -6.39 27.29
N TYR A 243 10.89 -6.29 26.07
CA TYR A 243 10.18 -6.76 24.88
C TYR A 243 11.11 -7.58 23.99
N ARG A 244 10.53 -8.59 23.32
CA ARG A 244 11.19 -9.42 22.32
C ARG A 244 10.30 -9.54 21.08
N GLN A 245 10.91 -9.77 19.93
CA GLN A 245 10.23 -10.07 18.68
C GLN A 245 10.72 -11.42 18.16
N GLY A 246 9.94 -12.48 18.38
CA GLY A 246 10.40 -13.86 18.18
C GLY A 246 11.65 -14.17 19.00
N ASP A 247 12.76 -14.45 18.32
CA ASP A 247 14.07 -14.72 18.94
C ASP A 247 14.91 -13.46 19.18
N THR A 248 14.49 -12.31 18.63
CA THR A 248 15.24 -11.06 18.75
C THR A 248 14.84 -10.31 20.02
N LEU A 249 15.80 -10.08 20.91
CA LEU A 249 15.60 -9.24 22.08
C LEU A 249 15.61 -7.76 21.69
N LEU A 250 14.52 -7.04 21.98
CA LEU A 250 14.44 -5.59 21.77
C LEU A 250 14.93 -4.85 23.03
N TYR A 251 14.33 -5.17 24.17
CA TYR A 251 14.64 -4.55 25.47
C TYR A 251 14.65 -5.60 26.57
N ARG A 252 15.67 -5.56 27.44
CA ARG A 252 15.73 -6.41 28.64
C ARG A 252 14.73 -5.95 29.69
N ALA A 253 14.06 -6.89 30.33
CA ALA A 253 13.21 -6.56 31.48
C ALA A 253 14.08 -6.18 32.66
N ARG A 254 13.74 -5.11 33.38
CA ARG A 254 14.49 -4.71 34.58
C ARG A 254 13.88 -5.38 35.79
N VAL A 255 14.72 -6.07 36.55
CA VAL A 255 14.31 -6.90 37.67
C VAL A 255 15.12 -6.57 38.92
N SER A 256 14.49 -6.68 40.08
CA SER A 256 15.13 -6.50 41.39
C SER A 256 15.03 -7.80 42.19
N PRO A 257 16.02 -8.17 43.02
CA PRO A 257 15.87 -9.28 43.95
C PRO A 257 14.65 -9.08 44.87
N VAL A 258 14.01 -10.19 45.26
CA VAL A 258 12.83 -10.23 46.14
C VAL A 258 13.23 -10.22 47.60
#